data_AF-A0A417Q7L6-F1
#
_entry.id   AF-A0A417Q7L6-F1
#
_cell.length_a   1.000
_cell.length_b   1.000
_cell.length_c   1.000
_cell.angle_alpha   90.00
_cell.angle_beta   90.00
_cell.angle_gamma   90.00
#
_symmetry.space_group_name_H-M   'P 1'
#
loop_
_entity.id
_entity.type
_entity.pdbx_description
1 polymer ?
#
loop_
_entity_poly.entity_id
_entity_poly.type
_entity_poly.pdbx_seq_one_letter_code
_entity_poly.pdbx_strand_id
1 'polypeptide(L)'
;MYLVFLPFVWWAAAITACAITPDKNFIQILETLSEKLEQPFFITYTPYTFKCILIFTAAYFLGIGIYESQKRNYRRGVEHGSAKWGNVSEICRRYCEKQYTQNLLLTQHFRMGLDGYKHKRNLNVLVVGGSGAGKSRTYAIPNIMQCNCSMVITDPKAELLRKTGGVLERNGYEVRVFDLINPETSWCYNPFAYVRDDKDVLKLINNLIRNTTPKGAQSSDPFWEKSETALLQALMLYLLHEAPPEEQNFPM
;
A
#
# COMPACT_ATOMS: atom_id res chain seq x y z
N MET A 1 35.23 -12.98 5.25
CA MET A 1 35.97 -12.40 4.10
C MET A 1 36.41 -10.96 4.37
N TYR A 2 35.54 -10.09 4.94
CA TYR A 2 35.86 -8.67 5.17
C TYR A 2 37.02 -8.40 6.16
N LEU A 3 37.22 -9.24 7.18
CA LEU A 3 38.31 -9.06 8.15
C LEU A 3 39.73 -9.23 7.56
N VAL A 4 39.85 -9.86 6.39
CA VAL A 4 41.14 -10.13 5.73
C VAL A 4 41.81 -8.84 5.22
N PHE A 5 41.04 -7.77 5.00
CA PHE A 5 41.56 -6.49 4.51
C PHE A 5 41.96 -5.52 5.63
N LEU A 6 41.63 -5.82 6.90
CA LEU A 6 41.98 -4.95 8.03
C LEU A 6 43.50 -4.68 8.16
N PRO A 7 44.40 -5.65 7.95
CA PRO A 7 45.84 -5.38 7.98
C PRO A 7 46.29 -4.33 6.95
N PHE A 8 45.67 -4.31 5.76
CA PHE A 8 45.94 -3.31 4.73
C PHE A 8 45.38 -1.94 5.09
N VAL A 9 44.19 -1.89 5.72
CA VAL A 9 43.59 -0.64 6.22
C VAL A 9 44.45 -0.04 7.34
N TRP A 10 44.95 -0.87 8.26
CA TRP A 10 45.83 -0.43 9.35
C TRP A 10 47.20 0.00 8.86
N TRP A 11 47.76 -0.69 7.87
CA TRP A 11 49.01 -0.30 7.21
C TRP A 11 48.87 1.07 6.51
N ALA A 12 47.80 1.28 5.74
CA ALA A 12 47.52 2.56 5.10
C ALA A 12 47.32 3.69 6.13
N ALA A 13 46.63 3.39 7.23
CA ALA A 13 46.44 4.34 8.34
C ALA A 13 47.76 4.70 9.03
N ALA A 14 48.66 3.73 9.21
CA ALA A 14 49.96 3.94 9.83
C ALA A 14 50.91 4.77 8.96
N ILE A 15 50.91 4.57 7.63
CA ILE A 15 51.66 5.41 6.68
C ILE A 15 51.10 6.84 6.67
N THR A 16 49.77 6.98 6.64
CA THR A 16 49.11 8.30 6.67
C THR A 16 49.44 9.04 7.97
N ALA A 17 49.49 8.34 9.12
CA ALA A 17 49.88 8.92 10.40
C ALA A 17 51.34 9.38 10.47
N CYS A 18 52.23 8.82 9.63
CA CYS A 18 53.62 9.27 9.51
C CYS A 18 53.74 10.57 8.71
N ALA A 19 52.77 10.87 7.84
CA ALA A 19 52.75 12.08 7.02
C ALA A 19 52.10 13.30 7.72
N ILE A 20 51.34 13.07 8.81
CA ILE A 20 50.64 14.13 9.54
C ILE A 20 51.57 14.75 10.60
N THR A 21 51.88 16.03 10.43
CA THR A 21 52.61 16.86 11.40
C THR A 21 51.84 18.17 11.66
N PRO A 22 51.91 18.75 12.88
CA PRO A 22 51.05 19.87 13.30
C PRO A 22 51.13 21.12 12.42
N ASP A 23 52.27 21.36 11.77
CA ASP A 23 52.57 22.60 11.04
C ASP A 23 52.48 22.48 9.52
N LYS A 24 51.94 21.37 8.98
CA LYS A 24 51.83 21.13 7.53
C LYS A 24 50.42 21.32 7.00
N ASN A 25 50.30 22.00 5.87
CA ASN A 25 49.05 22.11 5.12
C ASN A 25 48.72 20.80 4.38
N PHE A 26 47.47 20.61 3.99
CA PHE A 26 46.98 19.39 3.33
C PHE A 26 47.82 18.97 2.11
N ILE A 27 48.24 19.93 1.28
CA ILE A 27 49.08 19.65 0.10
C ILE A 27 50.46 19.10 0.49
N GLN A 28 51.06 19.66 1.54
CA GLN A 28 52.36 19.21 2.06
C GLN A 28 52.26 17.82 2.73
N ILE A 29 51.10 17.51 3.33
CA ILE A 29 50.81 16.17 3.86
C ILE A 29 50.71 15.16 2.72
N LEU A 30 50.10 15.51 1.58
CA LEU A 30 50.03 14.64 0.40
C LEU A 30 51.41 14.40 -0.23
N GLU A 31 52.25 15.43 -0.34
CA GLU A 31 53.63 15.30 -0.82
C GLU A 31 54.45 14.37 0.11
N THR A 32 54.36 14.59 1.42
CA THR A 32 55.03 13.74 2.43
C THR A 32 54.50 12.30 2.40
N LEU A 33 53.21 12.12 2.14
CA LEU A 33 52.60 10.79 2.01
C LEU A 33 53.11 10.08 0.75
N SER A 34 53.31 10.79 -0.35
CA SER A 34 53.90 10.25 -1.58
C SER A 34 55.32 9.75 -1.35
N GLU A 35 56.16 10.54 -0.68
CA GLU A 35 57.53 10.13 -0.31
C GLU A 35 57.53 8.91 0.61
N LYS A 36 56.61 8.85 1.58
CA LYS A 36 56.49 7.69 2.48
C LYS A 36 55.91 6.45 1.80
N LEU A 37 55.18 6.61 0.71
CA LEU A 37 54.70 5.49 -0.10
C LEU A 37 55.84 4.80 -0.87
N GLU A 38 56.90 5.53 -1.22
CA GLU A 38 58.12 4.98 -1.84
C GLU A 38 58.94 4.13 -0.86
N GLN A 39 58.73 4.30 0.46
CA GLN A 39 59.33 3.48 1.52
C GLN A 39 58.25 2.80 2.40
N PRO A 40 57.49 1.85 1.83
CA PRO A 40 56.23 1.34 2.41
C PRO A 40 56.38 0.57 3.73
N PHE A 41 57.60 0.15 4.08
CA PHE A 41 57.87 -0.67 5.28
C PHE A 41 58.51 0.12 6.43
N PHE A 42 58.84 1.40 6.23
CA PHE A 42 59.49 2.22 7.25
C PHE A 42 58.46 3.05 8.05
N ILE A 43 57.75 2.38 8.95
CA ILE A 43 56.67 2.98 9.77
C ILE A 43 57.23 3.43 11.10
N THR A 44 57.13 4.72 11.41
CA THR A 44 57.49 5.29 12.72
C THR A 44 56.23 5.59 13.52
N TYR A 45 56.16 5.10 14.76
CA TYR A 45 55.01 5.34 15.62
C TYR A 45 54.93 6.81 16.05
N THR A 46 53.92 7.52 15.53
CA THR A 46 53.61 8.91 15.89
C THR A 46 52.41 8.97 16.85
N PRO A 47 52.22 10.07 17.61
CA PRO A 47 51.04 10.27 18.45
C PRO A 47 49.70 10.20 17.69
N TYR A 48 49.72 10.39 16.36
CA TYR A 48 48.55 10.34 15.49
C TYR A 48 48.22 8.93 14.98
N THR A 49 49.14 7.97 15.14
CA THR A 49 49.00 6.60 14.61
C THR A 49 47.74 5.91 15.13
N PHE A 50 47.47 6.00 16.43
CA PHE A 50 46.27 5.38 17.00
C PHE A 50 44.97 6.04 16.50
N LYS A 51 44.95 7.38 16.35
CA LYS A 51 43.78 8.12 15.85
C LYS A 51 43.49 7.77 14.39
N CYS A 52 44.53 7.70 13.55
CA CYS A 52 44.38 7.33 12.14
C CYS A 52 43.88 5.89 11.96
N ILE A 53 44.43 4.94 12.73
CA ILE A 53 43.98 3.54 12.71
C ILE A 53 42.49 3.44 13.07
N LEU A 54 42.05 4.16 14.10
CA LEU A 54 40.65 4.16 14.53
C LEU A 54 39.73 4.76 13.46
N ILE A 55 40.09 5.92 12.89
CA ILE A 55 39.31 6.59 11.84
C ILE A 55 39.19 5.72 10.58
N PHE A 56 40.29 5.15 10.11
CA PHE A 56 40.29 4.31 8.91
C PHE A 56 39.53 3.00 9.13
N THR A 57 39.63 2.42 10.33
CA THR A 57 38.84 1.24 10.71
C THR A 57 37.34 1.57 10.75
N ALA A 58 36.96 2.70 11.33
CA ALA A 58 35.57 3.15 11.37
C ALA A 58 35.02 3.43 9.95
N ALA A 59 35.80 4.10 9.09
CA ALA A 59 35.45 4.35 7.69
C ALA A 59 35.29 3.05 6.90
N TYR A 60 36.15 2.06 7.14
CA TYR A 60 36.07 0.74 6.51
C TYR A 60 34.77 -0.01 6.89
N PHE A 61 34.44 -0.07 8.18
CA PHE A 61 33.19 -0.68 8.63
C PHE A 61 31.95 0.08 8.17
N LEU A 62 32.02 1.42 8.09
CA LEU A 62 30.94 2.23 7.52
C LEU A 62 30.74 1.89 6.04
N GLY A 63 31.82 1.76 5.26
CA GLY A 63 31.77 1.36 3.86
C GLY A 63 31.16 -0.03 3.65
N ILE A 64 31.50 -1.00 4.51
CA ILE A 64 30.88 -2.33 4.51
C ILE A 64 29.39 -2.23 4.84
N GLY A 65 29.02 -1.45 5.85
CA GLY A 65 27.61 -1.26 6.23
C GLY A 65 26.77 -0.68 5.09
N ILE A 66 27.32 0.29 4.36
CA ILE A 66 26.68 0.86 3.16
C ILE A 66 26.58 -0.21 2.06
N TYR A 67 27.64 -0.96 1.80
CA TYR A 67 27.65 -2.00 0.77
C TYR A 67 26.62 -3.11 1.04
N GLU A 68 26.57 -3.61 2.27
CA GLU A 68 25.59 -4.62 2.68
C GLU A 68 24.16 -4.08 2.65
N SER A 69 23.94 -2.84 3.08
CA SER A 69 22.63 -2.16 3.00
C SER A 69 22.16 -1.97 1.55
N GLN A 70 23.10 -1.77 0.61
CA GLN A 70 22.81 -1.63 -0.81
C GLN A 70 22.64 -2.96 -1.56
N LYS A 71 22.86 -4.12 -0.92
CA LYS A 71 22.55 -5.41 -1.55
C LYS A 71 21.05 -5.53 -1.78
N ARG A 72 20.62 -5.20 -2.99
CA ARG A 72 19.24 -5.42 -3.41
C ARG A 72 18.97 -6.92 -3.52
N ASN A 73 17.74 -7.32 -3.20
CA ASN A 73 17.27 -8.69 -3.36
C ASN A 73 17.04 -9.01 -4.85
N TYR A 74 18.13 -9.28 -5.58
CA TYR A 74 18.07 -9.71 -6.97
C TYR A 74 17.67 -11.19 -7.05
N ARG A 75 16.64 -11.50 -7.84
CA ARG A 75 16.22 -12.88 -8.13
C ARG A 75 16.78 -13.32 -9.48
N ARG A 76 18.10 -13.50 -9.54
CA ARG A 76 18.83 -13.90 -10.77
C ARG A 76 18.35 -15.27 -11.26
N GLY A 77 18.13 -15.42 -12.57
CA GLY A 77 17.63 -16.65 -13.19
C GLY A 77 16.11 -16.86 -13.10
N VAL A 78 15.36 -15.87 -12.62
CA VAL A 78 13.89 -15.90 -12.46
C VAL A 78 13.24 -14.74 -13.22
N GLU A 79 13.88 -14.30 -14.31
CA GLU A 79 13.50 -13.08 -15.04
C GLU A 79 12.15 -13.21 -15.73
N HIS A 80 11.81 -14.41 -16.18
CA HIS A 80 10.51 -14.72 -16.80
C HIS A 80 9.44 -15.22 -15.81
N GLY A 81 9.70 -15.10 -14.50
CA GLY A 81 8.77 -15.49 -13.44
C GLY A 81 9.15 -16.78 -12.71
N SER A 82 8.70 -16.90 -11.45
CA SER A 82 8.88 -18.09 -10.58
C SER A 82 7.57 -18.82 -10.31
N ALA A 83 6.53 -18.54 -11.10
CA ALA A 83 5.23 -19.16 -10.90
C ALA A 83 5.37 -20.68 -11.06
N LYS A 84 4.89 -21.41 -10.07
CA LYS A 84 4.85 -22.87 -10.06
C LYS A 84 3.55 -23.34 -9.46
N TRP A 85 3.09 -24.50 -9.89
CA TRP A 85 1.96 -25.17 -9.25
C TRP A 85 2.33 -25.50 -7.80
N GLY A 86 1.45 -25.12 -6.89
CA GLY A 86 1.62 -25.36 -5.46
C GLY A 86 0.76 -26.53 -4.98
N ASN A 87 1.16 -27.15 -3.87
CA ASN A 87 0.31 -28.12 -3.19
C ASN A 87 -0.80 -27.37 -2.43
N VAL A 88 -2.06 -27.54 -2.88
CA VAL A 88 -3.21 -26.80 -2.34
C VAL A 88 -3.40 -27.07 -0.84
N SER A 89 -3.23 -28.32 -0.39
CA SER A 89 -3.41 -28.69 1.02
C SER A 89 -2.38 -28.02 1.93
N GLU A 90 -1.13 -27.98 1.50
CA GLU A 90 -0.05 -27.30 2.24
C GLU A 90 -0.28 -25.79 2.32
N ILE A 91 -0.63 -25.17 1.19
CA ILE A 91 -0.92 -23.74 1.10
C ILE A 91 -2.15 -23.40 1.96
N CYS A 92 -3.21 -24.19 1.88
CA CYS A 92 -4.41 -24.02 2.69
C CYS A 92 -4.06 -24.08 4.19
N ARG A 93 -3.29 -25.08 4.64
CA ARG A 93 -2.87 -25.20 6.05
C ARG A 93 -2.13 -23.96 6.56
N ARG A 94 -1.39 -23.27 5.70
CA ARG A 94 -0.64 -22.07 6.04
C ARG A 94 -1.53 -20.82 6.15
N TYR A 95 -2.56 -20.73 5.33
CA TYR A 95 -3.35 -19.49 5.16
C TYR A 95 -4.76 -19.56 5.75
N CYS A 96 -5.30 -20.74 6.01
CA CYS A 96 -6.64 -20.88 6.57
C CYS A 96 -6.66 -20.63 8.08
N GLU A 97 -7.77 -20.07 8.55
CA GLU A 97 -8.13 -20.07 9.96
C GLU A 97 -8.76 -21.39 10.39
N LYS A 98 -8.62 -21.69 11.68
CA LYS A 98 -9.19 -22.88 12.32
C LYS A 98 -10.72 -22.84 12.28
N GLN A 99 -11.31 -21.70 12.62
CA GLN A 99 -12.74 -21.50 12.54
C GLN A 99 -13.15 -21.31 11.08
N TYR A 100 -13.99 -22.21 10.55
CA TYR A 100 -14.35 -22.22 9.14
C TYR A 100 -14.93 -20.88 8.69
N THR A 101 -15.84 -20.30 9.47
CA THR A 101 -16.50 -19.02 9.17
C THR A 101 -15.55 -17.83 9.12
N GLN A 102 -14.38 -17.91 9.77
CA GLN A 102 -13.35 -16.85 9.73
C GLN A 102 -12.44 -16.93 8.49
N ASN A 103 -12.96 -17.52 7.40
CA ASN A 103 -12.24 -17.64 6.15
C ASN A 103 -13.04 -17.06 4.98
N LEU A 104 -12.31 -16.46 4.04
CA LEU A 104 -12.73 -16.22 2.67
C LEU A 104 -12.62 -17.51 1.87
N LEU A 105 -13.72 -17.92 1.23
CA LEU A 105 -13.80 -19.12 0.40
C LEU A 105 -13.37 -18.79 -1.04
N LEU A 106 -12.33 -19.46 -1.52
CA LEU A 106 -11.76 -19.22 -2.85
C LEU A 106 -12.01 -20.40 -3.80
N THR A 107 -11.82 -21.63 -3.31
CA THR A 107 -12.10 -22.86 -4.06
C THR A 107 -12.63 -23.93 -3.11
N GLN A 108 -13.01 -25.10 -3.64
CA GLN A 108 -13.40 -26.25 -2.82
C GLN A 108 -12.32 -26.69 -1.81
N HIS A 109 -11.04 -26.47 -2.13
CA HIS A 109 -9.91 -26.96 -1.34
C HIS A 109 -9.03 -25.85 -0.74
N PHE A 110 -9.28 -24.59 -1.09
CA PHE A 110 -8.51 -23.45 -0.62
C PHE A 110 -9.39 -22.35 -0.05
N ARG A 111 -9.02 -21.91 1.15
CA ARG A 111 -9.63 -20.82 1.90
C ARG A 111 -8.54 -20.00 2.58
N MET A 112 -8.80 -18.73 2.78
CA MET A 112 -7.84 -17.79 3.36
C MET A 112 -8.48 -17.11 4.57
N GLY A 113 -7.75 -17.00 5.67
CA GLY A 113 -8.21 -16.27 6.85
C GLY A 113 -8.54 -14.81 6.56
N LEU A 114 -9.40 -14.20 7.37
CA LEU A 114 -9.72 -12.76 7.24
C LEU A 114 -8.64 -11.84 7.86
N ASP A 115 -7.71 -12.38 8.64
CA ASP A 115 -6.63 -11.60 9.25
C ASP A 115 -5.43 -11.45 8.30
N GLY A 116 -5.48 -10.36 7.51
CA GLY A 116 -4.42 -9.94 6.59
C GLY A 116 -3.03 -9.77 7.23
N TYR A 117 -2.96 -9.39 8.51
CA TYR A 117 -1.70 -9.14 9.21
C TYR A 117 -1.01 -10.45 9.56
N LYS A 118 -1.77 -11.44 10.02
CA LYS A 118 -1.24 -12.77 10.38
C LYS A 118 -0.56 -13.45 9.20
N HIS A 119 -1.19 -13.43 8.03
CA HIS A 119 -0.64 -14.08 6.84
C HIS A 119 0.15 -13.15 5.90
N LYS A 120 0.20 -11.84 6.19
CA LYS A 120 0.89 -10.82 5.39
C LYS A 120 0.45 -10.84 3.91
N ARG A 121 -0.85 -11.01 3.66
CA ARG A 121 -1.45 -10.98 2.31
C ARG A 121 -2.69 -10.10 2.31
N ASN A 122 -2.96 -9.52 1.15
CA ASN A 122 -4.20 -8.82 0.87
C ASN A 122 -5.33 -9.83 0.57
N LEU A 123 -6.56 -9.45 0.89
CA LEU A 123 -7.79 -10.21 0.67
C LEU A 123 -8.59 -9.72 -0.56
N ASN A 124 -8.07 -8.75 -1.32
CA ASN A 124 -8.69 -8.38 -2.59
C ASN A 124 -8.63 -9.55 -3.57
N VAL A 125 -9.80 -9.98 -4.04
CA VAL A 125 -9.93 -11.08 -4.99
C VAL A 125 -10.54 -10.58 -6.29
N LEU A 126 -9.89 -10.90 -7.40
CA LEU A 126 -10.43 -10.73 -8.74
C LEU A 126 -10.95 -12.07 -9.23
N VAL A 127 -12.27 -12.17 -9.44
CA VAL A 127 -12.91 -13.37 -10.01
C VAL A 127 -13.20 -13.14 -11.48
N VAL A 128 -12.47 -13.84 -12.34
CA VAL A 128 -12.65 -13.76 -13.80
C VAL A 128 -13.40 -15.00 -14.29
N GLY A 129 -14.43 -14.79 -15.11
CA GLY A 129 -15.17 -15.87 -15.73
C GLY A 129 -16.21 -15.34 -16.71
N GLY A 130 -16.53 -16.12 -17.74
CA GLY A 130 -17.54 -15.76 -18.75
C GLY A 130 -18.95 -15.60 -18.17
N SER A 131 -19.89 -15.19 -19.01
CA SER A 131 -21.32 -15.27 -18.66
C SER A 131 -21.71 -16.72 -18.39
N GLY A 132 -22.54 -16.96 -17.37
CA GLY A 132 -22.94 -18.31 -16.98
C GLY A 132 -21.87 -19.15 -16.26
N ALA A 133 -20.63 -18.67 -16.11
CA ALA A 133 -19.54 -19.40 -15.42
C ALA A 133 -19.74 -19.63 -13.91
N GLY A 134 -20.87 -19.18 -13.35
CA GLY A 134 -21.22 -19.43 -11.95
C GLY A 134 -20.66 -18.44 -10.94
N LYS A 135 -20.00 -17.33 -11.34
CA LYS A 135 -19.39 -16.33 -10.43
C LYS A 135 -20.24 -16.00 -9.19
N SER A 136 -21.52 -15.67 -9.38
CA SER A 136 -22.43 -15.37 -8.28
C SER A 136 -22.72 -16.60 -7.42
N ARG A 137 -23.00 -17.75 -8.05
CA ARG A 137 -23.40 -18.99 -7.37
C ARG A 137 -22.26 -19.66 -6.61
N THR A 138 -21.06 -19.71 -7.18
CA THR A 138 -19.93 -20.48 -6.66
C THR A 138 -19.00 -19.66 -5.77
N TYR A 139 -18.98 -18.33 -5.94
CA TYR A 139 -18.12 -17.45 -5.16
C TYR A 139 -18.91 -16.49 -4.26
N ALA A 140 -19.79 -15.67 -4.82
CA ALA A 140 -20.45 -14.60 -4.04
C ALA A 140 -21.39 -15.19 -2.97
N ILE A 141 -22.34 -16.05 -3.35
CA ILE A 141 -23.33 -16.62 -2.43
C ILE A 141 -22.68 -17.35 -1.25
N PRO A 142 -21.73 -18.30 -1.44
CA PRO A 142 -21.11 -18.99 -0.32
C PRO A 142 -20.36 -18.06 0.64
N ASN A 143 -19.70 -17.02 0.13
CA ASN A 143 -19.01 -16.04 0.96
C ASN A 143 -19.98 -15.15 1.74
N ILE A 144 -21.10 -14.71 1.13
CA ILE A 144 -22.14 -13.95 1.84
C ILE A 144 -22.74 -14.81 2.96
N MET A 145 -23.00 -16.09 2.69
CA MET A 145 -23.54 -17.02 3.67
C MET A 145 -22.59 -17.33 4.83
N GLN A 146 -21.28 -16.99 4.74
CA GLN A 146 -20.37 -17.13 5.89
C GLN A 146 -20.72 -16.19 7.05
N CYS A 147 -21.45 -15.09 6.79
CA CYS A 147 -21.90 -14.14 7.83
C CYS A 147 -20.77 -13.73 8.78
N ASN A 148 -19.58 -13.44 8.24
CA ASN A 148 -18.34 -13.28 9.00
C ASN A 148 -17.81 -11.84 9.07
N CYS A 149 -18.39 -10.92 8.29
CA CYS A 149 -18.05 -9.50 8.28
C CYS A 149 -19.25 -8.64 7.88
N SER A 150 -19.13 -7.32 8.04
CA SER A 150 -20.06 -6.36 7.43
C SER A 150 -19.86 -6.32 5.91
N MET A 151 -20.95 -6.27 5.15
CA MET A 151 -20.91 -6.42 3.70
C MET A 151 -21.59 -5.25 3.00
N VAL A 152 -20.95 -4.76 1.93
CA VAL A 152 -21.57 -3.86 0.95
C VAL A 152 -21.53 -4.60 -0.39
N ILE A 153 -22.71 -4.87 -0.95
CA ILE A 153 -22.86 -5.74 -2.11
C ILE A 153 -23.55 -4.97 -3.23
N THR A 154 -22.90 -4.90 -4.40
CA THR A 154 -23.52 -4.39 -5.61
C THR A 154 -24.25 -5.54 -6.32
N ASP A 155 -25.58 -5.51 -6.29
CA ASP A 155 -26.43 -6.58 -6.84
C ASP A 155 -27.36 -6.06 -7.94
N PRO A 156 -26.85 -5.86 -9.17
CA PRO A 156 -27.62 -5.25 -10.26
C PRO A 156 -28.83 -6.09 -10.72
N LYS A 157 -28.96 -7.34 -10.26
CA LYS A 157 -30.08 -8.25 -10.62
C LYS A 157 -30.95 -8.63 -9.42
N ALA A 158 -30.68 -8.05 -8.25
CA ALA A 158 -31.29 -8.44 -6.97
C ALA A 158 -31.25 -9.97 -6.73
N GLU A 159 -30.29 -10.70 -7.31
CA GLU A 159 -30.21 -12.16 -7.21
C GLU A 159 -29.60 -12.59 -5.88
N LEU A 160 -28.57 -11.87 -5.43
CA LEU A 160 -27.86 -12.16 -4.19
C LEU A 160 -28.78 -11.87 -3.01
N LEU A 161 -29.41 -10.68 -2.98
CA LEU A 161 -30.34 -10.31 -1.91
C LEU A 161 -31.48 -11.34 -1.77
N ARG A 162 -32.13 -11.73 -2.87
CA ARG A 162 -33.22 -12.73 -2.84
C ARG A 162 -32.77 -14.10 -2.31
N LYS A 163 -31.51 -14.48 -2.54
CA LYS A 163 -30.98 -15.79 -2.13
C LYS A 163 -30.39 -15.81 -0.73
N THR A 164 -29.82 -14.69 -0.26
CA THR A 164 -29.05 -14.65 0.99
C THR A 164 -29.62 -13.71 2.05
N GLY A 165 -30.53 -12.80 1.72
CA GLY A 165 -31.09 -11.80 2.64
C GLY A 165 -31.68 -12.43 3.90
N GLY A 166 -32.57 -13.42 3.74
CA GLY A 166 -33.15 -14.12 4.89
C GLY A 166 -32.14 -14.91 5.73
N VAL A 167 -31.00 -15.33 5.15
CA VAL A 167 -29.92 -15.96 5.93
C VAL A 167 -29.20 -14.90 6.76
N LEU A 168 -28.92 -13.73 6.19
CA LEU A 168 -28.27 -12.62 6.89
C LEU A 168 -29.14 -12.17 8.08
N GLU A 169 -30.43 -11.91 7.87
CA GLU A 169 -31.37 -11.48 8.92
C GLU A 169 -31.43 -12.49 10.08
N ARG A 170 -31.50 -13.80 9.77
CA ARG A 170 -31.50 -14.87 10.79
C ARG A 170 -30.19 -14.93 11.59
N ASN A 171 -29.08 -14.47 11.01
CA ASN A 171 -27.79 -14.38 11.69
C ASN A 171 -27.58 -13.00 12.35
N GLY A 172 -28.63 -12.20 12.51
CA GLY A 172 -28.61 -10.93 13.25
C GLY A 172 -28.08 -9.75 12.45
N TYR A 173 -28.00 -9.85 11.13
CA TYR A 173 -27.62 -8.72 10.28
C TYR A 173 -28.79 -7.78 10.05
N GLU A 174 -28.50 -6.48 10.08
CA GLU A 174 -29.38 -5.47 9.53
C GLU A 174 -29.19 -5.38 8.01
N VAL A 175 -30.18 -5.83 7.25
CA VAL A 175 -30.14 -5.82 5.78
C VAL A 175 -30.83 -4.56 5.28
N ARG A 176 -30.04 -3.61 4.76
CA ARG A 176 -30.56 -2.38 4.12
C ARG A 176 -30.33 -2.44 2.61
N VAL A 177 -31.34 -2.06 1.84
CA VAL A 177 -31.30 -2.08 0.37
C VAL A 177 -31.28 -0.65 -0.14
N PHE A 178 -30.26 -0.30 -0.91
CA PHE A 178 -30.22 0.96 -1.64
C PHE A 178 -30.57 0.69 -3.10
N ASP A 179 -31.85 0.80 -3.42
CA ASP A 179 -32.37 0.71 -4.79
C ASP A 179 -32.45 2.11 -5.42
N LEU A 180 -31.85 2.26 -6.59
CA LEU A 180 -31.85 3.48 -7.40
C LEU A 180 -32.89 3.43 -8.54
N ILE A 181 -33.48 2.26 -8.79
CA ILE A 181 -34.50 2.03 -9.83
C ILE A 181 -35.89 2.28 -9.24
N ASN A 182 -36.14 1.77 -8.03
CA ASN A 182 -37.42 1.90 -7.32
C ASN A 182 -37.20 2.59 -5.96
N PRO A 183 -37.03 3.93 -5.91
CA PRO A 183 -36.74 4.66 -4.69
C PRO A 183 -37.75 4.42 -3.56
N GLU A 184 -39.01 4.16 -3.89
CA GLU A 184 -40.09 3.88 -2.95
C GLU A 184 -39.91 2.58 -2.14
N THR A 185 -39.12 1.64 -2.66
CA THR A 185 -38.78 0.38 -1.97
C THR A 185 -37.35 0.39 -1.40
N SER A 186 -36.64 1.50 -1.59
CA SER A 186 -35.27 1.70 -1.12
C SER A 186 -35.27 2.11 0.35
N TRP A 187 -34.16 1.87 1.03
CA TRP A 187 -33.89 2.46 2.35
C TRP A 187 -33.70 3.99 2.28
N CYS A 188 -33.66 4.53 1.06
CA CYS A 188 -33.35 5.91 0.74
C CYS A 188 -31.96 6.32 1.21
N TYR A 189 -31.47 7.44 0.66
CA TYR A 189 -30.19 7.99 1.05
C TYR A 189 -30.26 9.51 0.96
N ASN A 190 -30.07 10.17 2.10
CA ASN A 190 -29.87 11.60 2.13
C ASN A 190 -28.38 11.90 2.38
N PRO A 191 -27.64 12.41 1.38
CA PRO A 191 -26.23 12.72 1.56
C PRO A 191 -25.96 13.87 2.53
N PHE A 192 -26.90 14.82 2.70
CA PHE A 192 -26.72 15.94 3.62
C PHE A 192 -26.59 15.48 5.08
N ALA A 193 -27.18 14.32 5.44
CA ALA A 193 -26.99 13.71 6.76
C ALA A 193 -25.53 13.30 7.06
N TYR A 194 -24.66 13.25 6.03
CA TYR A 194 -23.26 12.85 6.14
C TYR A 194 -22.27 13.97 5.80
N VAL A 195 -22.77 15.13 5.36
CA VAL A 195 -21.96 16.31 5.06
C VAL A 195 -21.82 17.14 6.33
N ARG A 196 -20.59 17.48 6.72
CA ARG A 196 -20.30 18.25 7.95
C ARG A 196 -19.79 19.65 7.70
N ASP A 197 -19.12 19.85 6.57
CA ASP A 197 -18.50 21.11 6.20
C ASP A 197 -18.59 21.36 4.68
N ASP A 198 -18.22 22.58 4.28
CA ASP A 198 -18.22 23.00 2.88
C ASP A 198 -17.32 22.12 1.99
N LYS A 199 -16.27 21.50 2.56
CA LYS A 199 -15.37 20.62 1.82
C LYS A 199 -16.06 19.30 1.48
N ASP A 200 -16.90 18.79 2.37
CA ASP A 200 -17.70 17.59 2.11
C ASP A 200 -18.76 17.84 1.03
N VAL A 201 -19.35 19.05 0.97
CA VAL A 201 -20.21 19.47 -0.15
C VAL A 201 -19.45 19.41 -1.47
N LEU A 202 -18.25 19.99 -1.52
CA LEU A 202 -17.40 19.95 -2.71
C LEU A 202 -17.04 18.52 -3.11
N LYS A 203 -16.73 17.63 -2.16
CA LYS A 203 -16.45 16.21 -2.47
C LYS A 203 -17.67 15.52 -3.08
N LEU A 204 -18.85 15.78 -2.55
CA LEU A 204 -20.10 15.22 -3.05
C LEU A 204 -20.41 15.69 -4.48
N ILE A 205 -20.29 16.99 -4.75
CA ILE A 205 -20.48 17.57 -6.09
C ILE A 205 -19.49 16.94 -7.08
N ASN A 206 -18.21 16.90 -6.73
CA ASN A 206 -17.19 16.28 -7.58
C ASN A 206 -17.47 14.79 -7.84
N ASN A 207 -18.00 14.08 -6.85
CA ASN A 207 -18.38 12.67 -6.99
C ASN A 207 -19.57 12.51 -7.96
N LEU A 208 -20.60 13.35 -7.83
CA LEU A 208 -21.77 13.34 -8.70
C LEU A 208 -21.38 13.62 -10.15
N ILE A 209 -20.70 14.74 -10.42
CA ILE A 209 -20.29 15.16 -11.77
C ILE A 209 -19.41 14.09 -12.43
N ARG A 210 -18.44 13.54 -11.69
CA ARG A 210 -17.55 12.49 -12.23
C ARG A 210 -18.29 11.20 -12.58
N ASN A 211 -19.35 10.86 -11.86
CA ASN A 211 -20.10 9.62 -12.10
C ASN A 211 -21.18 9.79 -13.19
N THR A 212 -21.62 11.02 -13.48
CA THR A 212 -22.54 11.32 -14.59
C THR A 212 -21.83 11.65 -15.90
N THR A 213 -20.55 12.03 -15.85
CA THR A 213 -19.74 12.30 -17.04
C THR A 213 -19.31 10.99 -17.74
N PRO A 214 -19.62 10.77 -19.03
CA PRO A 214 -19.24 9.56 -19.74
C PRO A 214 -17.72 9.35 -19.80
N LYS A 215 -17.27 8.10 -19.63
CA LYS A 215 -15.84 7.76 -19.69
C LYS A 215 -15.27 8.06 -21.08
N GLY A 216 -14.25 8.91 -21.13
CA GLY A 216 -13.63 9.34 -22.39
C GLY A 216 -14.30 10.53 -23.06
N ALA A 217 -15.36 11.10 -22.46
CA ALA A 217 -15.83 12.41 -22.85
C ALA A 217 -14.72 13.45 -22.53
N GLN A 218 -14.06 13.95 -23.57
CA GLN A 218 -13.33 15.21 -23.45
C GLN A 218 -14.36 16.31 -23.66
N SER A 219 -14.76 16.99 -22.59
CA SER A 219 -15.40 18.28 -22.77
C SER A 219 -14.35 19.21 -23.37
N SER A 220 -14.53 19.59 -24.64
CA SER A 220 -13.68 20.59 -25.29
C SER A 220 -13.78 21.96 -24.62
N ASP A 221 -14.85 22.17 -23.84
CA ASP A 221 -15.15 23.41 -23.17
C ASP A 221 -15.27 23.21 -21.64
N PRO A 222 -14.27 23.66 -20.86
CA PRO A 222 -14.29 23.62 -19.40
C PRO A 222 -15.39 24.51 -18.78
N PHE A 223 -16.02 25.39 -19.56
CA PHE A 223 -17.05 26.30 -19.05
C PHE A 223 -18.23 25.53 -18.45
N TRP A 224 -18.73 24.49 -19.13
CA TRP A 224 -19.93 23.77 -18.69
C TRP A 224 -19.71 23.03 -17.38
N GLU A 225 -18.58 22.32 -17.22
CA GLU A 225 -18.23 21.61 -16.00
C GLU A 225 -18.01 22.58 -14.82
N LYS A 226 -17.35 23.73 -15.07
CA LYS A 226 -17.13 24.76 -14.04
C LYS A 226 -18.43 25.44 -13.63
N SER A 227 -19.28 25.79 -14.58
CA SER A 227 -20.57 26.43 -14.34
C SER A 227 -21.53 25.49 -13.60
N GLU A 228 -21.56 24.20 -13.97
CA GLU A 228 -22.32 23.16 -13.26
C GLU A 228 -21.82 23.02 -11.82
N THR A 229 -20.50 22.90 -11.62
CA THR A 229 -19.90 22.81 -10.29
C THR A 229 -20.26 24.03 -9.42
N ALA A 230 -20.14 25.24 -9.98
CA ALA A 230 -20.43 26.48 -9.25
C ALA A 230 -21.92 26.59 -8.87
N LEU A 231 -22.83 26.20 -9.78
CA LEU A 231 -24.26 26.21 -9.50
C LEU A 231 -24.64 25.20 -8.41
N LEU A 232 -24.19 23.94 -8.55
CA LEU A 232 -24.43 22.91 -7.54
C LEU A 232 -23.84 23.29 -6.19
N GLN A 233 -22.65 23.90 -6.19
CA GLN A 233 -22.01 24.39 -4.98
C GLN A 233 -22.85 25.48 -4.29
N ALA A 234 -23.36 26.47 -5.04
CA ALA A 234 -24.21 27.51 -4.48
C ALA A 234 -25.49 26.93 -3.87
N LEU A 235 -26.18 26.05 -4.59
CA LEU A 235 -27.44 25.44 -4.14
C LEU A 235 -27.25 24.54 -2.91
N MET A 236 -26.23 23.69 -2.92
CA MET A 236 -25.99 22.74 -1.82
C MET A 236 -25.45 23.43 -0.57
N LEU A 237 -24.62 24.48 -0.71
CA LEU A 237 -24.19 25.28 0.44
C LEU A 237 -25.37 26.08 1.02
N TYR A 238 -26.24 26.61 0.17
CA TYR A 238 -27.47 27.26 0.64
C TYR A 238 -28.33 26.30 1.46
N LEU A 239 -28.58 25.09 0.95
CA LEU A 239 -29.31 24.06 1.71
C LEU A 239 -28.62 23.73 3.04
N LEU A 240 -27.30 23.55 3.05
CA LEU A 240 -26.57 23.19 4.27
C LEU A 240 -26.62 24.27 5.37
N HIS A 241 -26.51 25.54 5.00
CA HIS A 241 -26.36 26.65 5.95
C HIS A 241 -27.66 27.37 6.29
N GLU A 242 -28.60 27.47 5.34
CA GLU A 242 -29.80 28.29 5.48
C GLU A 242 -31.08 27.45 5.63
N ALA A 243 -31.14 26.23 5.09
CA ALA A 243 -32.35 25.41 5.14
C ALA A 243 -32.47 24.59 6.45
N PRO A 244 -33.69 24.43 7.00
CA PRO A 244 -33.93 23.51 8.12
C PRO A 244 -33.46 22.09 7.81
N PRO A 245 -32.97 21.31 8.79
CA PRO A 245 -32.45 19.95 8.57
C PRO A 245 -33.40 19.01 7.82
N GLU A 246 -34.71 19.15 8.01
CA GLU A 246 -35.76 18.41 7.31
C GLU A 246 -35.83 18.69 5.80
N GLU A 247 -35.41 19.90 5.37
CA GLU A 247 -35.39 20.36 3.98
C GLU A 247 -34.03 20.16 3.32
N GLN A 248 -33.01 19.73 4.06
CA GLN A 248 -31.68 19.42 3.54
C GLN A 248 -31.69 18.09 2.79
N ASN A 249 -32.33 18.05 1.63
CA ASN A 249 -32.42 16.87 0.78
C ASN A 249 -32.43 17.28 -0.70
N PHE A 250 -32.19 16.30 -1.59
CA PHE A 250 -32.43 16.52 -3.01
C PHE A 250 -33.93 16.34 -3.28
N PRO A 251 -34.58 17.28 -4.01
CA PRO A 251 -35.95 17.07 -4.43
C PRO A 251 -36.02 15.85 -5.35
N MET A 252 -36.89 14.89 -5.02
CA MET A 252 -37.25 13.76 -5.90
C MET A 252 -38.33 14.17 -6.89
#